data_AF-A0A8S1DT71-F1
#
_entry.id   AF-A0A8S1DT71-F1
#
_cell.length_a   1.000
_cell.length_b   1.000
_cell.length_c   1.000
_cell.angle_alpha   90.00
_cell.angle_beta   90.00
_cell.angle_gamma   90.00
#
_symmetry.space_group_name_H-M   'P 1'
#
loop_
_entity.id
_entity.type
_entity.pdbx_description
1 polymer ?
#
loop_
_entity_poly.entity_id
_entity_poly.type
_entity_poly.pdbx_seq_one_letter_code
_entity_poly.pdbx_strand_id
1 'polypeptide(L)'
;MNRVTFFVIFLSGAVFALLVSHLSNLRKTPQHKTSVQVFRAEILNQYKDTFFPLPSAGTIDVEEESTLGVVIKNLQKAQKSSKPPKPIERKANNQEALASLHAALEKRLQGHHDKALKLFQHAVALAPTHPDVLNHYGEFLEHTQKDVVEADRLYLRALSLSPSHNRAMTNRQRTSPVVDALDKENLKRIDDKRNTLGRIPSADSSLRRAKREAYFQHVYHSVGIEGNTMSLSQTRVILETGMAVGGKSLIEHGEILGLDAALKYLNNTLLRGKPPGRLEIEDILALHRRVMGYVEPFEAGTFRRTQVFVGGHVPPPPSEVSLQVAQLVNWLRSDEALQLHPIRYAALAHYKLVYIHPFTDGNGRTSRLLMNLILMQAGYAPVIIPKQERQRYFDAFQEVH
;
A
#
# COMPACT_ATOMS: atom_id res chain seq x y z
N MET A 1 -70.54 -29.28 -5.80
CA MET A 1 -69.42 -29.26 -4.83
C MET A 1 -69.94 -28.67 -3.53
N ASN A 2 -70.00 -29.46 -2.45
CA ASN A 2 -70.66 -29.05 -1.20
C ASN A 2 -69.90 -27.90 -0.52
N ARG A 3 -70.64 -26.93 0.04
CA ARG A 3 -70.07 -25.78 0.78
C ARG A 3 -69.13 -26.21 1.89
N VAL A 4 -69.40 -27.36 2.52
CA VAL A 4 -68.54 -27.97 3.54
C VAL A 4 -67.18 -28.39 2.97
N THR A 5 -67.15 -28.98 1.77
CA THR A 5 -65.90 -29.41 1.12
C THR A 5 -65.03 -28.21 0.74
N PHE A 6 -65.65 -27.12 0.28
CA PHE A 6 -64.93 -25.88 -0.02
C PHE A 6 -64.34 -25.23 1.24
N PHE A 7 -65.10 -25.26 2.34
CA PHE A 7 -64.64 -24.73 3.63
C PHE A 7 -63.48 -25.56 4.22
N VAL A 8 -63.52 -26.88 4.10
CA VAL A 8 -62.43 -27.77 4.56
C VAL A 8 -61.15 -27.56 3.73
N ILE A 9 -61.26 -27.40 2.41
CA ILE A 9 -60.11 -27.11 1.54
C ILE A 9 -59.50 -25.75 1.90
N PHE A 10 -60.34 -24.73 2.10
CA PHE A 10 -59.88 -23.39 2.47
C PHE A 10 -59.21 -23.36 3.85
N LEU A 11 -59.79 -24.09 4.83
CA LEU A 11 -59.21 -24.21 6.16
C LEU A 11 -57.88 -24.98 6.13
N SER A 12 -57.76 -26.03 5.32
CA SER A 12 -56.48 -26.75 5.15
C SER A 12 -55.40 -25.87 4.50
N GLY A 13 -55.78 -25.01 3.55
CA GLY A 13 -54.87 -24.06 2.91
C GLY A 13 -54.38 -22.98 3.86
N ALA A 14 -55.26 -22.45 4.71
CA ALA A 14 -54.91 -21.46 5.73
C ALA A 14 -53.99 -22.05 6.82
N VAL A 15 -54.27 -23.29 7.26
CA VAL A 15 -53.39 -24.00 8.21
C VAL A 15 -52.03 -24.28 7.58
N PHE A 16 -51.98 -24.69 6.32
CA PHE A 16 -50.71 -24.92 5.61
C PHE A 16 -49.89 -23.63 5.46
N ALA A 17 -50.53 -22.50 5.12
CA ALA A 17 -49.86 -21.21 5.02
C ALA A 17 -49.32 -20.73 6.38
N LEU A 18 -50.05 -20.95 7.47
CA LEU A 18 -49.58 -20.66 8.83
C LEU A 18 -48.42 -21.57 9.23
N LEU A 19 -48.44 -22.84 8.83
CA LEU A 19 -47.38 -23.80 9.13
C LEU A 19 -46.10 -23.48 8.35
N VAL A 20 -46.21 -23.04 7.08
CA VAL A 20 -45.09 -22.56 6.27
C VAL A 20 -44.54 -21.24 6.83
N SER A 21 -45.40 -20.32 7.27
CA SER A 21 -44.99 -19.08 7.95
C SER A 21 -44.29 -19.36 9.29
N HIS A 22 -44.79 -20.32 10.06
CA HIS A 22 -44.17 -20.73 11.32
C HIS A 22 -42.84 -21.45 11.10
N LEU A 23 -42.75 -22.33 10.10
CA LEU A 23 -41.49 -23.02 9.73
C LEU A 23 -40.45 -22.04 9.16
N SER A 24 -40.86 -21.02 8.39
CA SER A 24 -39.95 -19.96 7.91
C SER A 24 -39.47 -19.04 9.03
N ASN A 25 -40.28 -18.82 10.06
CA ASN A 25 -39.85 -18.12 11.29
C ASN A 25 -38.96 -18.99 12.18
N LEU A 26 -39.18 -20.31 12.23
CA LEU A 26 -38.29 -21.25 12.93
C LEU A 26 -36.95 -21.46 12.19
N ARG A 27 -36.90 -21.19 10.87
CA ARG A 27 -35.66 -21.18 10.07
C ARG A 27 -34.88 -19.86 10.17
N LYS A 28 -35.42 -18.84 10.84
CA LYS A 28 -34.65 -17.67 11.30
C LYS A 28 -33.95 -18.02 12.61
N THR A 29 -33.01 -18.96 12.55
CA THR A 29 -31.90 -18.96 13.51
C THR A 29 -31.29 -17.56 13.52
N PRO A 30 -30.98 -16.95 14.68
CA PRO A 30 -30.23 -15.72 14.68
C PRO A 30 -28.95 -15.99 13.91
N GLN A 31 -28.77 -15.33 12.76
CA GLN A 31 -27.48 -15.29 12.11
C GLN A 31 -26.50 -14.87 13.20
N HIS A 32 -25.60 -15.80 13.54
CA HIS A 32 -24.41 -15.51 14.30
C HIS A 32 -23.88 -14.17 13.78
N LYS A 33 -23.99 -13.11 14.59
CA LYS A 33 -23.05 -11.99 14.48
C LYS A 33 -21.71 -12.67 14.42
N THR A 34 -21.08 -12.59 13.25
CA THR A 34 -19.91 -13.36 12.88
C THR A 34 -18.95 -13.27 14.05
N SER A 35 -18.45 -14.41 14.56
CA SER A 35 -17.50 -14.44 15.67
C SER A 35 -16.35 -13.44 15.44
N VAL A 36 -16.02 -13.16 14.17
CA VAL A 36 -15.09 -12.13 13.72
C VAL A 36 -15.50 -10.69 14.05
N GLN A 37 -16.77 -10.29 13.92
CA GLN A 37 -17.22 -8.92 14.23
C GLN A 37 -17.26 -8.67 15.75
N VAL A 38 -17.65 -9.68 16.54
CA VAL A 38 -17.64 -9.61 18.00
C VAL A 38 -16.19 -9.62 18.52
N PHE A 39 -15.34 -10.51 18.00
CA PHE A 39 -13.92 -10.58 18.32
C PHE A 39 -13.16 -9.31 17.90
N ARG A 40 -13.50 -8.72 16.74
CA ARG A 40 -12.93 -7.44 16.27
C ARG A 40 -13.40 -6.27 17.14
N ALA A 41 -14.65 -6.25 17.60
CA ALA A 41 -15.12 -5.21 18.52
C ALA A 41 -14.48 -5.33 19.92
N GLU A 42 -14.26 -6.54 20.43
CA GLU A 42 -13.53 -6.78 21.69
C GLU A 42 -12.05 -6.39 21.59
N ILE A 43 -11.36 -6.79 20.51
CA ILE A 43 -9.97 -6.39 20.24
C ILE A 43 -9.86 -4.86 20.09
N LEU A 44 -10.74 -4.23 19.30
CA LEU A 44 -10.73 -2.78 19.11
C LEU A 44 -10.96 -2.00 20.42
N ASN A 45 -11.76 -2.54 21.35
CA ASN A 45 -11.96 -1.90 22.65
C ASN A 45 -10.76 -2.09 23.60
N GLN A 46 -10.02 -3.19 23.47
CA GLN A 46 -8.85 -3.47 24.32
C GLN A 46 -7.63 -2.58 23.99
N TYR A 47 -7.53 -2.03 22.77
CA TYR A 47 -6.34 -1.29 22.29
C TYR A 47 -6.53 0.23 22.12
N LYS A 48 -7.68 0.79 22.54
CA LYS A 48 -8.00 2.23 22.40
C LYS A 48 -7.02 3.18 23.12
N ASP A 49 -6.34 2.73 24.17
CA ASP A 49 -5.57 3.61 25.06
C ASP A 49 -4.05 3.66 24.78
N THR A 50 -3.63 3.24 23.58
CA THR A 50 -2.23 2.82 23.34
C THR A 50 -1.26 3.96 22.96
N PHE A 51 -1.74 5.18 22.69
CA PHE A 51 -0.91 6.31 22.21
C PHE A 51 -1.42 7.69 22.67
N PHE A 52 -0.67 8.38 23.53
CA PHE A 52 -0.91 9.76 23.93
C PHE A 52 0.02 10.74 23.17
N PRO A 53 -0.46 11.92 22.76
CA PRO A 53 0.37 12.97 22.20
C PRO A 53 1.10 13.78 23.29
N LEU A 54 2.27 14.33 22.94
CA LEU A 54 3.00 15.30 23.74
C LEU A 54 2.41 16.73 23.59
N PRO A 55 2.50 17.59 24.61
CA PRO A 55 1.84 18.90 24.65
C PRO A 55 2.48 19.93 23.70
N SER A 56 1.66 20.85 23.18
CA SER A 56 2.03 21.91 22.23
C SER A 56 2.25 23.28 22.88
N ALA A 57 3.29 23.99 22.47
CA ALA A 57 3.43 25.45 22.51
C ALA A 57 3.64 25.91 21.05
N GLY A 58 3.22 27.06 20.54
CA GLY A 58 2.60 28.29 21.00
C GLY A 58 2.71 29.25 19.79
N THR A 59 1.63 29.98 19.49
CA THR A 59 1.32 30.71 18.24
C THR A 59 2.25 31.88 17.95
N ILE A 60 2.62 32.13 16.69
CA ILE A 60 3.09 33.44 16.20
C ILE A 60 2.58 33.67 14.76
N ASP A 61 1.87 34.78 14.56
CA ASP A 61 1.44 35.40 13.29
C ASP A 61 2.60 36.15 12.60
N VAL A 62 2.50 36.38 11.29
CA VAL A 62 2.70 37.69 10.60
C VAL A 62 2.76 37.52 9.07
N GLU A 63 2.23 38.56 8.44
CA GLU A 63 1.73 38.77 7.07
C GLU A 63 2.77 39.07 5.94
N GLU A 64 2.20 39.03 4.71
CA GLU A 64 2.52 39.71 3.43
C GLU A 64 3.83 39.37 2.68
N GLU A 65 3.78 38.71 1.50
CA GLU A 65 3.36 39.12 0.15
C GLU A 65 4.17 40.27 -0.50
N SER A 66 5.10 39.91 -1.39
CA SER A 66 5.26 40.51 -2.75
C SER A 66 6.55 40.03 -3.41
N THR A 67 6.46 39.07 -4.36
CA THR A 67 7.43 38.87 -5.47
C THR A 67 7.04 37.68 -6.36
N LEU A 68 5.78 37.61 -6.81
CA LEU A 68 5.28 36.57 -7.73
C LEU A 68 5.31 36.96 -9.22
N GLY A 69 5.78 38.16 -9.58
CA GLY A 69 5.70 38.68 -10.95
C GLY A 69 6.84 38.27 -11.90
N VAL A 70 8.00 37.84 -11.40
CA VAL A 70 9.22 37.68 -12.22
C VAL A 70 9.47 36.22 -12.64
N VAL A 71 9.01 35.24 -11.85
CA VAL A 71 9.29 33.81 -12.09
C VAL A 71 8.42 33.22 -13.22
N ILE A 72 7.20 33.73 -13.41
CA ILE A 72 6.22 33.21 -14.38
C ILE A 72 6.68 33.43 -15.84
N LYS A 73 7.47 34.46 -16.13
CA LYS A 73 7.95 34.75 -17.50
C LYS A 73 9.04 33.80 -17.99
N ASN A 74 9.81 33.20 -17.09
CA ASN A 74 10.94 32.34 -17.47
C ASN A 74 10.54 30.87 -17.65
N LEU A 75 9.44 30.42 -17.02
CA LEU A 75 8.92 29.05 -17.18
C LEU A 75 8.20 28.81 -18.52
N GLN A 76 7.66 29.87 -19.13
CA GLN A 76 6.95 29.77 -20.41
C GLN A 76 7.87 29.61 -21.63
N LYS A 77 9.17 29.88 -21.51
CA LYS A 77 10.14 29.67 -22.61
C LYS A 77 10.75 28.25 -22.64
N ALA A 78 10.67 27.49 -21.55
CA ALA A 78 11.26 26.15 -21.46
C ALA A 78 10.31 25.00 -21.86
N GLN A 79 9.01 25.27 -22.08
CA GLN A 79 8.00 24.25 -22.37
C GLN A 79 7.79 23.90 -23.85
N LYS A 80 8.62 24.41 -24.79
CA LYS A 80 8.44 24.16 -26.24
C LYS A 80 9.35 23.09 -26.87
N SER A 81 10.13 22.33 -26.10
CA SER A 81 10.87 21.18 -26.66
C SER A 81 11.13 20.07 -25.64
N SER A 82 10.24 19.09 -25.56
CA SER A 82 10.62 17.71 -25.26
C SER A 82 9.42 16.77 -25.44
N LYS A 83 9.46 15.95 -26.49
CA LYS A 83 8.66 14.73 -26.54
C LYS A 83 9.36 13.68 -25.66
N PRO A 84 8.65 12.87 -24.86
CA PRO A 84 9.28 11.81 -24.07
C PRO A 84 9.83 10.71 -25.01
N PRO A 85 11.01 10.15 -24.73
CA PRO A 85 11.55 9.05 -25.51
C PRO A 85 10.76 7.77 -25.20
N LYS A 86 10.35 7.04 -26.26
CA LYS A 86 9.85 5.67 -26.13
C LYS A 86 11.03 4.73 -25.81
N PRO A 87 10.85 3.66 -25.01
CA PRO A 87 11.87 2.63 -24.85
C PRO A 87 12.14 1.98 -26.21
N ILE A 88 13.36 2.13 -26.72
CA ILE A 88 13.77 1.52 -27.99
C ILE A 88 14.27 0.11 -27.67
N GLU A 89 13.41 -0.90 -27.80
CA GLU A 89 13.84 -2.30 -27.85
C GLU A 89 14.71 -2.49 -29.11
N ARG A 90 16.02 -2.65 -28.91
CA ARG A 90 16.93 -3.02 -30.00
C ARG A 90 16.83 -4.52 -30.19
N LYS A 91 16.31 -4.99 -31.33
CA LYS A 91 16.28 -6.42 -31.72
C LYS A 91 17.61 -7.16 -31.50
N ALA A 92 18.74 -6.46 -31.56
CA ALA A 92 20.07 -6.97 -31.24
C ALA A 92 20.19 -7.53 -29.80
N ASN A 93 19.53 -6.90 -28.82
CA ASN A 93 19.59 -7.32 -27.41
C ASN A 93 18.85 -8.65 -27.17
N ASN A 94 17.83 -8.97 -27.97
CA ASN A 94 17.09 -10.23 -27.81
C ASN A 94 17.91 -11.44 -28.25
N GLN A 95 18.72 -11.32 -29.30
CA GLN A 95 19.59 -12.41 -29.74
C GLN A 95 20.70 -12.68 -28.72
N GLU A 96 21.28 -11.62 -28.15
CA GLU A 96 22.29 -11.73 -27.09
C GLU A 96 21.71 -12.30 -25.79
N ALA A 97 20.47 -11.92 -25.44
CA ALA A 97 19.76 -12.49 -24.30
C ALA A 97 19.49 -14.00 -24.48
N LEU A 98 19.09 -14.43 -25.68
CA LEU A 98 18.89 -15.85 -26.00
C LEU A 98 20.20 -16.63 -25.98
N ALA A 99 21.29 -16.07 -26.51
CA ALA A 99 22.62 -16.68 -26.41
C ALA A 99 23.06 -16.85 -24.94
N SER A 100 22.83 -15.82 -24.12
CA SER A 100 23.10 -15.85 -22.67
C SER A 100 22.25 -16.89 -21.95
N LEU A 101 20.97 -17.02 -22.33
CA LEU A 101 20.06 -18.04 -21.83
C LEU A 101 20.56 -19.46 -22.17
N HIS A 102 20.97 -19.72 -23.42
CA HIS A 102 21.51 -21.02 -23.81
C HIS A 102 22.77 -21.36 -23.01
N ALA A 103 23.69 -20.41 -22.85
CA ALA A 103 24.85 -20.58 -22.00
C ALA A 103 24.47 -20.86 -20.53
N ALA A 104 23.42 -20.22 -20.00
CA ALA A 104 22.93 -20.47 -18.65
C ALA A 104 22.42 -21.91 -18.48
N LEU A 105 21.66 -22.41 -19.47
CA LEU A 105 21.15 -23.78 -19.48
C LEU A 105 22.27 -24.81 -19.55
N GLU A 106 23.29 -24.58 -20.39
CA GLU A 106 24.48 -25.45 -20.44
C GLU A 106 25.23 -25.48 -19.12
N LYS A 107 25.42 -24.32 -18.47
CA LYS A 107 26.08 -24.25 -17.16
C LYS A 107 25.27 -24.94 -16.07
N ARG A 108 23.93 -24.89 -16.15
CA ARG A 108 23.05 -25.66 -15.25
C ARG A 108 23.24 -27.16 -15.45
N LEU A 109 23.28 -27.63 -16.69
CA LEU A 109 23.50 -29.06 -17.01
C LEU A 109 24.88 -29.54 -16.55
N GLN A 110 25.89 -28.67 -16.58
CA GLN A 110 27.24 -28.92 -16.05
C GLN A 110 27.33 -28.87 -14.51
N GLY A 111 26.22 -28.59 -13.79
CA GLY A 111 26.21 -28.45 -12.33
C GLY A 111 26.80 -27.13 -11.80
N HIS A 112 27.16 -26.19 -12.68
CA HIS A 112 27.71 -24.89 -12.31
C HIS A 112 26.61 -23.88 -11.99
N HIS A 113 25.85 -24.12 -10.92
CA HIS A 113 24.66 -23.35 -10.56
C HIS A 113 24.92 -21.85 -10.36
N ASP A 114 26.03 -21.44 -9.75
CA ASP A 114 26.35 -20.03 -9.54
C ASP A 114 26.63 -19.26 -10.84
N LYS A 115 27.28 -19.92 -11.80
CA LYS A 115 27.56 -19.34 -13.12
C LYS A 115 26.26 -19.26 -13.93
N ALA A 116 25.42 -20.28 -13.85
CA ALA A 116 24.12 -20.29 -14.49
C ALA A 116 23.24 -19.14 -13.97
N LEU A 117 23.19 -18.92 -12.65
CA LEU A 117 22.44 -17.80 -12.04
C LEU A 117 22.85 -16.45 -12.63
N LYS A 118 24.16 -16.16 -12.68
CA LYS A 118 24.67 -14.90 -13.24
C LYS A 118 24.29 -14.72 -14.71
N LEU A 119 24.32 -15.80 -15.49
CA LEU A 119 23.93 -15.78 -16.90
C LEU A 119 22.42 -15.58 -17.08
N PHE A 120 21.58 -16.18 -16.23
CA PHE A 120 20.14 -15.91 -16.23
C PHE A 120 19.83 -14.46 -15.87
N GLN A 121 20.47 -13.91 -14.82
CA GLN A 121 20.31 -12.50 -14.44
C GLN A 121 20.74 -11.56 -15.57
N HIS A 122 21.83 -11.90 -16.26
CA HIS A 122 22.29 -11.15 -17.42
C HIS A 122 21.30 -11.21 -18.59
N ALA A 123 20.75 -12.40 -18.90
CA ALA A 123 19.75 -12.56 -19.94
C ALA A 123 18.46 -11.73 -19.65
N VAL A 124 18.00 -11.72 -18.40
CA VAL A 124 16.85 -10.90 -17.97
C VAL A 124 17.17 -9.41 -18.04
N ALA A 125 18.38 -9.00 -17.71
CA ALA A 125 18.80 -7.59 -17.83
C ALA A 125 18.83 -7.11 -19.29
N LEU A 126 19.21 -7.99 -20.22
CA LEU A 126 19.23 -7.69 -21.66
C LEU A 126 17.84 -7.68 -22.29
N ALA A 127 16.96 -8.62 -21.89
CA ALA A 127 15.61 -8.76 -22.42
C ALA A 127 14.57 -8.98 -21.29
N PRO A 128 14.22 -7.93 -20.53
CA PRO A 128 13.33 -8.02 -19.37
C PRO A 128 11.86 -8.31 -19.73
N THR A 129 11.51 -8.22 -21.01
CA THR A 129 10.17 -8.43 -21.57
C THR A 129 10.05 -9.73 -22.37
N HIS A 130 11.07 -10.60 -22.36
CA HIS A 130 11.07 -11.84 -23.14
C HIS A 130 10.47 -13.02 -22.34
N PRO A 131 9.32 -13.60 -22.77
CA PRO A 131 8.63 -14.64 -22.01
C PRO A 131 9.45 -15.91 -21.76
N ASP A 132 10.17 -16.42 -22.77
CA ASP A 132 10.95 -17.66 -22.61
C ASP A 132 12.12 -17.51 -21.63
N VAL A 133 12.81 -16.36 -21.63
CA VAL A 133 13.90 -16.05 -20.71
C VAL A 133 13.38 -16.05 -19.27
N LEU A 134 12.24 -15.40 -19.04
CA LEU A 134 11.59 -15.36 -17.73
C LEU A 134 11.14 -16.75 -17.27
N ASN A 135 10.51 -17.55 -18.15
CA ASN A 135 10.06 -18.90 -17.80
C ASN A 135 11.24 -19.82 -17.46
N HIS A 136 12.30 -19.84 -18.27
CA HIS A 136 13.46 -20.68 -18.01
C HIS A 136 14.23 -20.27 -16.76
N TYR A 137 14.27 -18.97 -16.47
CA TYR A 137 14.84 -18.49 -15.22
C TYR A 137 14.00 -18.94 -14.02
N GLY A 138 12.67 -18.87 -14.10
CA GLY A 138 11.77 -19.40 -13.07
C GLY A 138 12.00 -20.90 -12.81
N GLU A 139 12.08 -21.71 -13.88
CA GLU A 139 12.38 -23.15 -13.76
C GLU A 139 13.73 -23.43 -13.10
N PHE A 140 14.74 -22.57 -13.33
CA PHE A 140 16.03 -22.68 -12.67
C PHE A 140 15.92 -22.40 -11.17
N LEU A 141 15.25 -21.32 -10.77
CA LEU A 141 15.09 -20.94 -9.37
C LEU A 141 14.30 -21.97 -8.58
N GLU A 142 13.24 -22.49 -9.18
CA GLU A 142 12.39 -23.49 -8.54
C GLU A 142 13.16 -24.79 -8.26
N HIS A 143 13.83 -25.35 -9.27
CA HIS A 143 14.49 -26.66 -9.14
C HIS A 143 15.84 -26.59 -8.42
N THR A 144 16.57 -25.49 -8.58
CA THR A 144 17.95 -25.38 -8.06
C THR A 144 17.99 -24.66 -6.72
N GLN A 145 17.32 -23.51 -6.62
CA GLN A 145 17.36 -22.66 -5.42
C GLN A 145 16.20 -22.91 -4.47
N LYS A 146 15.19 -23.69 -4.88
CA LYS A 146 13.94 -23.92 -4.12
C LYS A 146 13.19 -22.62 -3.80
N ASP A 147 13.41 -21.58 -4.60
CA ASP A 147 12.70 -20.29 -4.48
C ASP A 147 11.45 -20.32 -5.35
N VAL A 148 10.39 -20.91 -4.80
CA VAL A 148 9.11 -21.09 -5.49
C VAL A 148 8.36 -19.75 -5.65
N VAL A 149 8.57 -18.80 -4.73
CA VAL A 149 7.89 -17.50 -4.75
C VAL A 149 8.42 -16.67 -5.91
N GLU A 150 9.73 -16.58 -6.04
CA GLU A 150 10.35 -15.86 -7.15
C GLU A 150 10.10 -16.55 -8.51
N ALA A 151 10.07 -17.89 -8.53
CA ALA A 151 9.70 -18.64 -9.73
C ALA A 151 8.27 -18.33 -10.18
N ASP A 152 7.28 -18.36 -9.28
CA ASP A 152 5.88 -18.03 -9.58
C ASP A 152 5.74 -16.59 -10.10
N ARG A 153 6.48 -15.65 -9.50
CA ARG A 153 6.54 -14.25 -9.95
C ARG A 153 7.01 -14.14 -11.39
N LEU A 154 8.07 -14.86 -11.77
CA LEU A 154 8.58 -14.87 -13.14
C LEU A 154 7.59 -15.51 -14.13
N TYR A 155 6.88 -16.57 -13.73
CA TYR A 155 5.84 -17.17 -14.56
C TYR A 155 4.65 -16.23 -14.77
N LEU A 156 4.21 -15.54 -13.71
CA LEU A 156 3.17 -14.52 -13.81
C LEU A 156 3.58 -13.40 -14.76
N ARG A 157 4.83 -12.91 -14.65
CA ARG A 157 5.37 -11.89 -15.56
C ARG A 157 5.46 -12.38 -17.00
N ALA A 158 5.84 -13.64 -17.24
CA ALA A 158 5.84 -14.22 -18.58
C ALA A 158 4.42 -14.27 -19.18
N LEU A 159 3.41 -14.58 -18.36
CA LEU A 159 2.00 -14.66 -18.79
C LEU A 159 1.34 -13.29 -18.99
N SER A 160 1.74 -12.25 -18.25
CA SER A 160 1.25 -10.89 -18.50
C SER A 160 1.73 -10.35 -19.85
N LEU A 161 2.92 -10.77 -20.28
CA LEU A 161 3.50 -10.44 -21.58
C LEU A 161 2.97 -11.33 -22.72
N SER A 162 2.82 -12.64 -22.46
CA SER A 162 2.31 -13.62 -23.42
C SER A 162 1.30 -14.57 -22.76
N PRO A 163 -0.01 -14.24 -22.80
CA PRO A 163 -1.05 -15.05 -22.16
C PRO A 163 -1.18 -16.49 -22.70
N SER A 164 -0.72 -16.74 -23.93
CA SER A 164 -0.76 -18.05 -24.61
C SER A 164 0.48 -18.91 -24.36
N HIS A 165 1.38 -18.51 -23.46
CA HIS A 165 2.60 -19.25 -23.18
C HIS A 165 2.33 -20.55 -22.39
N ASN A 166 2.19 -21.67 -23.09
CA ASN A 166 1.82 -22.98 -22.52
C ASN A 166 2.68 -23.44 -21.32
N ARG A 167 4.02 -23.33 -21.42
CA ARG A 167 4.92 -23.75 -20.32
C ARG A 167 4.75 -22.91 -19.06
N ALA A 168 4.78 -21.58 -19.19
CA ALA A 168 4.54 -20.66 -18.06
C ALA A 168 3.17 -20.87 -17.42
N MET A 169 2.13 -21.16 -18.21
CA MET A 169 0.80 -21.49 -17.70
C MET A 169 0.81 -22.77 -16.85
N THR A 170 1.45 -23.83 -17.35
CA THR A 170 1.54 -25.12 -16.65
C THR A 170 2.36 -24.99 -15.35
N ASN A 171 3.50 -24.29 -15.42
CA ASN A 171 4.35 -24.03 -14.26
C ASN A 171 3.58 -23.22 -13.20
N ARG A 172 2.91 -22.14 -13.59
CA ARG A 172 2.13 -21.30 -12.68
C ARG A 172 0.94 -22.03 -12.04
N GLN A 173 0.24 -22.87 -12.79
CA GLN A 173 -0.85 -23.69 -12.24
C GLN A 173 -0.39 -24.58 -11.07
N ARG A 174 0.88 -25.01 -11.10
CA ARG A 174 1.49 -25.82 -10.06
C ARG A 174 2.06 -24.98 -8.91
N THR A 175 2.71 -23.85 -9.20
CA THR A 175 3.37 -23.02 -8.17
C THR A 175 2.40 -22.11 -7.42
N SER A 176 1.35 -21.60 -8.07
CA SER A 176 0.39 -20.67 -7.49
C SER A 176 -0.25 -21.16 -6.17
N PRO A 177 -0.79 -22.39 -6.06
CA PRO A 177 -1.36 -22.86 -4.78
C PRO A 177 -0.31 -23.03 -3.68
N VAL A 178 0.95 -23.32 -4.03
CA VAL A 178 2.05 -23.44 -3.08
C VAL A 178 2.42 -22.06 -2.55
N VAL A 179 2.56 -21.07 -3.42
CA VAL A 179 2.84 -19.68 -3.03
C VAL A 179 1.70 -19.11 -2.17
N ASP A 180 0.44 -19.37 -2.54
CA ASP A 180 -0.72 -18.97 -1.74
C ASP A 180 -0.70 -19.56 -0.32
N ALA A 181 -0.25 -20.82 -0.17
CA ALA A 181 -0.10 -21.46 1.13
C ALA A 181 1.03 -20.82 1.95
N LEU A 182 2.20 -20.58 1.32
CA LEU A 182 3.35 -19.92 1.95
C LEU A 182 3.00 -18.49 2.39
N ASP A 183 2.26 -17.75 1.58
CA ASP A 183 1.78 -16.41 1.90
C ASP A 183 0.85 -16.42 3.11
N LYS A 184 -0.12 -17.35 3.15
CA LYS A 184 -1.03 -17.49 4.28
C LYS A 184 -0.28 -17.83 5.57
N GLU A 185 0.71 -18.71 5.49
CA GLU A 185 1.56 -19.05 6.64
C GLU A 185 2.39 -17.85 7.11
N ASN A 186 2.98 -17.10 6.19
CA ASN A 186 3.73 -15.88 6.50
C ASN A 186 2.85 -14.83 7.19
N LEU A 187 1.64 -14.60 6.68
CA LEU A 187 0.68 -13.68 7.29
C LEU A 187 0.30 -14.14 8.71
N LYS A 188 0.01 -15.43 8.90
CA LYS A 188 -0.28 -16.00 10.23
C LYS A 188 0.87 -15.78 11.21
N ARG A 189 2.12 -15.99 10.78
CA ARG A 189 3.30 -15.75 11.61
C ARG A 189 3.43 -14.29 12.03
N ILE A 190 3.06 -13.35 11.15
CA ILE A 190 3.06 -11.92 11.49
C ILE A 190 1.95 -11.61 12.50
N ASP A 191 0.79 -12.23 12.37
CA ASP A 191 -0.32 -12.09 13.32
C ASP A 191 0.02 -12.60 14.72
N ASP A 192 0.73 -13.72 14.81
CA ASP A 192 1.21 -14.26 16.08
C ASP A 192 2.20 -13.29 16.75
N LYS A 193 3.08 -12.65 15.97
CA LYS A 193 3.99 -11.60 16.46
C LYS A 193 3.23 -10.34 16.90
N ARG A 194 2.22 -9.90 16.15
CA ARG A 194 1.33 -8.79 16.53
C ARG A 194 0.67 -9.09 17.88
N ASN A 195 0.08 -10.28 18.03
CA ASN A 195 -0.59 -10.68 19.26
C ASN A 195 0.39 -10.73 20.45
N THR A 196 1.61 -11.21 20.22
CA THR A 196 2.67 -11.24 21.24
C THR A 196 3.05 -9.83 21.69
N LEU A 197 3.26 -8.90 20.75
CA LEU A 197 3.53 -7.50 21.05
C LEU A 197 2.35 -6.85 21.80
N GLY A 198 1.12 -7.16 21.41
CA GLY A 198 -0.10 -6.65 22.02
C GLY A 198 -0.36 -7.14 23.46
N ARG A 199 0.36 -8.17 23.93
CA ARG A 199 0.31 -8.64 25.33
C ARG A 199 1.20 -7.83 26.27
N ILE A 200 2.16 -7.06 25.73
CA ILE A 200 3.06 -6.25 26.56
C ILE A 200 2.26 -5.07 27.14
N PRO A 201 2.26 -4.86 28.47
CA PRO A 201 1.54 -3.77 29.09
C PRO A 201 1.95 -2.40 28.52
N SER A 202 0.98 -1.54 28.24
CA SER A 202 1.23 -0.18 27.72
C SER A 202 2.00 0.72 28.71
N ALA A 203 1.99 0.35 30.00
CA ALA A 203 2.72 1.02 31.07
C ALA A 203 4.23 0.71 31.06
N ASP A 204 4.66 -0.33 30.36
CA ASP A 204 6.06 -0.73 30.29
C ASP A 204 6.96 0.39 29.75
N SER A 205 7.98 0.76 30.52
CA SER A 205 8.89 1.85 30.16
C SER A 205 9.71 1.56 28.91
N SER A 206 10.07 0.29 28.69
CA SER A 206 10.85 -0.14 27.51
C SER A 206 10.00 -0.06 26.26
N LEU A 207 8.72 -0.47 26.32
CA LEU A 207 7.78 -0.33 25.22
C LEU A 207 7.52 1.15 24.89
N ARG A 208 7.35 2.01 25.89
CA ARG A 208 7.20 3.47 25.67
C ARG A 208 8.43 4.07 24.99
N ARG A 209 9.64 3.69 25.42
CA ARG A 209 10.89 4.11 24.79
C ARG A 209 10.99 3.62 23.35
N ALA A 210 10.67 2.35 23.10
CA ALA A 210 10.68 1.76 21.77
C ALA A 210 9.68 2.45 20.83
N LYS A 211 8.47 2.78 21.30
CA LYS A 211 7.47 3.55 20.54
C LYS A 211 7.97 4.94 20.17
N ARG A 212 8.59 5.65 21.12
CA ARG A 212 9.16 6.98 20.86
C ARG A 212 10.30 6.90 19.84
N GLU A 213 11.15 5.90 19.92
CA GLU A 213 12.21 5.70 18.93
C GLU A 213 11.63 5.38 17.55
N ALA A 214 10.67 4.45 17.47
CA ALA A 214 9.99 4.09 16.24
C ALA A 214 9.30 5.29 15.57
N TYR A 215 8.80 6.25 16.35
CA TYR A 215 8.24 7.50 15.84
C TYR A 215 9.28 8.31 15.04
N PHE A 216 10.45 8.57 15.64
CA PHE A 216 11.53 9.29 14.96
C PHE A 216 12.04 8.55 13.73
N GLN A 217 12.20 7.23 13.84
CA GLN A 217 12.59 6.37 12.73
C GLN A 217 11.59 6.43 11.57
N HIS A 218 10.29 6.43 11.87
CA HIS A 218 9.24 6.52 10.86
C HIS A 218 9.32 7.85 10.10
N VAL A 219 9.44 8.98 10.81
CA VAL A 219 9.57 10.29 10.16
C VAL A 219 10.81 10.33 9.28
N TYR A 220 11.98 9.99 9.85
CA TYR A 220 13.27 9.96 9.16
C TYR A 220 13.25 9.13 7.87
N HIS A 221 12.75 7.89 7.95
CA HIS A 221 12.73 7.01 6.79
C HIS A 221 11.71 7.43 5.75
N SER A 222 10.52 7.89 6.18
CA SER A 222 9.47 8.30 5.24
C SER A 222 9.84 9.55 4.45
N VAL A 223 10.46 10.57 5.06
CA VAL A 223 10.97 11.73 4.31
C VAL A 223 12.23 11.37 3.51
N GLY A 224 13.08 10.48 4.05
CA GLY A 224 14.31 10.04 3.38
C GLY A 224 14.06 9.24 2.09
N ILE A 225 12.94 8.52 1.98
CA ILE A 225 12.53 7.86 0.72
C ILE A 225 12.26 8.88 -0.39
N GLU A 226 11.76 10.05 -0.04
CA GLU A 226 11.47 11.13 -1.00
C GLU A 226 12.71 11.98 -1.34
N GLY A 227 13.83 11.76 -0.65
CA GLY A 227 15.12 12.41 -0.95
C GLY A 227 15.62 13.37 0.12
N ASN A 228 14.91 13.52 1.24
CA ASN A 228 15.36 14.34 2.36
C ASN A 228 16.72 13.85 2.90
N THR A 229 17.66 14.77 3.06
CA THR A 229 19.07 14.47 3.34
C THR A 229 19.43 14.57 4.82
N MET A 230 18.48 14.88 5.69
CA MET A 230 18.74 14.96 7.13
C MET A 230 19.13 13.61 7.71
N SER A 231 19.99 13.63 8.72
CA SER A 231 20.29 12.45 9.54
C SER A 231 19.17 12.19 10.55
N LEU A 232 19.11 10.97 11.09
CA LEU A 232 18.17 10.63 12.15
C LEU A 232 18.34 11.53 13.38
N SER A 233 19.59 11.88 13.74
CA SER A 233 19.87 12.77 14.86
C SER A 233 19.36 14.19 14.61
N GLN A 234 19.52 14.72 13.39
CA GLN A 234 18.99 16.02 12.98
C GLN A 234 17.46 16.02 13.01
N THR A 235 16.82 14.99 12.46
CA THR A 235 15.36 14.80 12.52
C THR A 235 14.87 14.77 13.97
N ARG A 236 15.57 14.05 14.86
CA ARG A 236 15.22 14.01 16.29
C ARG A 236 15.29 15.39 16.93
N VAL A 237 16.38 16.14 16.72
CA VAL A 237 16.55 17.48 17.28
C VAL A 237 15.38 18.38 16.86
N ILE A 238 15.01 18.39 15.58
CA ILE A 238 13.88 19.20 15.08
C ILE A 238 12.57 18.83 15.80
N LEU A 239 12.29 17.54 15.95
CA LEU A 239 11.03 17.06 16.53
C LEU A 239 10.97 17.22 18.06
N GLU A 240 12.11 17.21 18.74
CA GLU A 240 12.16 17.32 20.20
C GLU A 240 12.29 18.75 20.69
N THR A 241 13.12 19.57 20.03
CA THR A 241 13.44 20.93 20.49
C THR A 241 12.81 22.02 19.63
N GLY A 242 12.32 21.69 18.43
CA GLY A 242 11.86 22.67 17.46
C GLY A 242 12.98 23.53 16.85
N MET A 243 14.24 23.20 17.12
CA MET A 243 15.39 23.98 16.64
C MET A 243 15.71 23.65 15.18
N ALA A 244 15.99 24.68 14.39
CA ALA A 244 16.48 24.52 13.04
C ALA A 244 17.94 24.02 13.02
N VAL A 245 18.25 23.20 12.02
CA VAL A 245 19.58 22.65 11.77
C VAL A 245 20.28 23.49 10.69
N GLY A 246 21.42 24.08 11.06
CA GLY A 246 22.22 24.89 10.14
C GLY A 246 22.70 24.11 8.91
N GLY A 247 22.71 24.77 7.74
CA GLY A 247 23.20 24.18 6.48
C GLY A 247 22.24 23.21 5.80
N LYS A 248 20.98 23.11 6.25
CA LYS A 248 19.92 22.32 5.63
C LYS A 248 18.79 23.21 5.09
N SER A 249 18.06 22.72 4.09
CA SER A 249 16.99 23.50 3.47
C SER A 249 15.80 23.66 4.41
N LEU A 250 15.12 24.81 4.36
CA LEU A 250 13.86 25.02 5.09
C LEU A 250 12.77 24.05 4.61
N ILE A 251 12.80 23.65 3.33
CA ILE A 251 11.89 22.65 2.78
C ILE A 251 12.07 21.33 3.54
N GLU A 252 13.31 20.86 3.71
CA GLU A 252 13.59 19.60 4.41
C GLU A 252 13.11 19.63 5.89
N HIS A 253 13.16 20.80 6.54
CA HIS A 253 12.58 20.99 7.87
C HIS A 253 11.05 20.92 7.81
N GLY A 254 10.44 21.62 6.84
CA GLY A 254 9.00 21.64 6.63
C GLY A 254 8.44 20.23 6.38
N GLU A 255 9.14 19.39 5.63
CA GLU A 255 8.72 18.00 5.39
C GLU A 255 8.68 17.16 6.69
N ILE A 256 9.67 17.34 7.57
CA ILE A 256 9.76 16.66 8.86
C ILE A 256 8.62 17.12 9.77
N LEU A 257 8.43 18.43 9.89
CA LEU A 257 7.37 19.03 10.72
C LEU A 257 5.98 18.69 10.19
N GLY A 258 5.79 18.69 8.87
CA GLY A 258 4.52 18.32 8.24
C GLY A 258 4.16 16.85 8.48
N LEU A 259 5.14 15.94 8.37
CA LEU A 259 4.90 14.54 8.67
C LEU A 259 4.61 14.30 10.15
N ASP A 260 5.29 15.01 11.06
CA ASP A 260 5.00 14.98 12.50
C ASP A 260 3.57 15.47 12.82
N ALA A 261 3.17 16.61 12.24
CA ALA A 261 1.81 17.13 12.38
C ALA A 261 0.75 16.14 11.85
N ALA A 262 1.04 15.47 10.73
CA ALA A 262 0.16 14.47 10.15
C ALA A 262 0.04 13.22 11.02
N LEU A 263 1.14 12.72 11.60
CA LEU A 263 1.12 11.58 12.53
C LEU A 263 0.37 11.90 13.83
N LYS A 264 0.55 13.10 14.38
CA LYS A 264 -0.21 13.57 15.56
C LYS A 264 -1.71 13.57 15.26
N TYR A 265 -2.12 14.08 14.09
CA TYR A 265 -3.52 14.05 13.66
C TYR A 265 -4.05 12.62 13.44
N LEU A 266 -3.26 11.75 12.80
CA LEU A 266 -3.61 10.34 12.60
C LEU A 266 -3.87 9.65 13.94
N ASN A 267 -2.97 9.81 14.90
CA ASN A 267 -3.08 9.16 16.21
C ASN A 267 -4.23 9.70 17.07
N ASN A 268 -4.43 11.02 17.07
CA ASN A 268 -5.40 11.67 17.98
C ASN A 268 -6.82 11.69 17.42
N THR A 269 -6.96 11.86 16.11
CA THR A 269 -8.27 12.06 15.47
C THR A 269 -8.74 10.82 14.74
N LEU A 270 -7.92 10.28 13.81
CA LEU A 270 -8.38 9.21 12.93
C LEU A 270 -8.42 7.86 13.65
N LEU A 271 -7.36 7.51 14.39
CA LEU A 271 -7.26 6.22 15.07
C LEU A 271 -8.25 6.08 16.23
N ARG A 272 -8.45 7.16 17.00
CA ARG A 272 -9.38 7.18 18.15
C ARG A 272 -10.83 7.46 17.75
N GLY A 273 -11.03 8.30 16.74
CA GLY A 273 -12.34 8.84 16.38
C GLY A 273 -13.09 8.05 15.30
N LYS A 274 -12.40 7.26 14.46
CA LYS A 274 -13.03 6.55 13.34
C LYS A 274 -12.61 5.06 13.29
N PRO A 275 -13.56 4.10 13.35
CA PRO A 275 -13.25 2.69 13.11
C PRO A 275 -12.90 2.44 11.63
N PRO A 276 -12.32 1.26 11.30
CA PRO A 276 -12.15 0.81 9.92
C PRO A 276 -13.43 0.94 9.10
N GLY A 277 -13.33 1.36 7.84
CA GLY A 277 -14.48 1.50 6.95
C GLY A 277 -15.31 2.78 7.14
N ARG A 278 -14.83 3.74 7.94
CA ARG A 278 -15.41 5.10 8.05
C ARG A 278 -14.49 6.22 7.57
N LEU A 279 -13.46 5.87 6.80
CA LEU A 279 -12.59 6.86 6.18
C LEU A 279 -13.38 7.62 5.10
N GLU A 280 -13.21 8.93 5.06
CA GLU A 280 -13.82 9.82 4.08
C GLU A 280 -12.74 10.51 3.24
N ILE A 281 -13.14 11.16 2.14
CA ILE A 281 -12.20 11.85 1.26
C ILE A 281 -11.52 12.99 2.04
N GLU A 282 -12.27 13.66 2.89
CA GLU A 282 -11.85 14.76 3.76
C GLU A 282 -10.74 14.32 4.71
N ASP A 283 -10.71 13.07 5.16
CA ASP A 283 -9.64 12.55 6.02
C ASP A 283 -8.32 12.45 5.24
N ILE A 284 -8.37 12.01 3.98
CA ILE A 284 -7.19 11.95 3.09
C ILE A 284 -6.68 13.36 2.79
N LEU A 285 -7.59 14.30 2.48
CA LEU A 285 -7.23 15.70 2.27
C LEU A 285 -6.65 16.33 3.54
N ALA A 286 -7.19 16.02 4.72
CA ALA A 286 -6.73 16.53 6.00
C ALA A 286 -5.35 15.98 6.41
N LEU A 287 -5.05 14.72 6.05
CA LEU A 287 -3.71 14.15 6.16
C LEU A 287 -2.74 14.88 5.23
N HIS A 288 -3.08 14.96 3.95
CA HIS A 288 -2.23 15.61 2.94
C HIS A 288 -1.96 17.09 3.29
N ARG A 289 -2.97 17.82 3.77
CA ARG A 289 -2.83 19.21 4.23
C ARG A 289 -1.75 19.37 5.30
N ARG A 290 -1.62 18.40 6.21
CA ARG A 290 -0.59 18.43 7.26
C ARG A 290 0.76 18.04 6.72
N VAL A 291 0.81 17.01 5.87
CA VAL A 291 2.04 16.56 5.20
C VAL A 291 2.72 17.71 4.44
N MET A 292 1.95 18.47 3.67
CA MET A 292 2.48 19.54 2.80
C MET A 292 2.37 20.95 3.39
N GLY A 293 1.67 21.13 4.52
CA GLY A 293 1.32 22.47 5.03
C GLY A 293 2.50 23.38 5.36
N TYR A 294 3.66 22.82 5.70
CA TYR A 294 4.90 23.57 5.99
C TYR A 294 5.82 23.72 4.76
N VAL A 295 5.44 23.17 3.60
CA VAL A 295 6.25 23.17 2.38
C VAL A 295 5.53 23.94 1.27
N GLU A 296 4.30 23.53 0.96
CA GLU A 296 3.45 24.13 -0.08
C GLU A 296 2.02 24.34 0.46
N PRO A 297 1.80 25.34 1.33
CA PRO A 297 0.51 25.53 2.03
C PRO A 297 -0.68 25.74 1.09
N PHE A 298 -0.47 26.33 -0.09
CA PHE A 298 -1.54 26.60 -1.06
C PHE A 298 -2.05 25.34 -1.78
N GLU A 299 -1.19 24.34 -1.97
CA GLU A 299 -1.55 23.05 -2.60
C GLU A 299 -1.87 21.97 -1.53
N ALA A 300 -1.68 22.30 -0.25
CA ALA A 300 -1.84 21.39 0.86
C ALA A 300 -3.32 20.99 1.07
N GLY A 301 -3.60 19.71 0.80
CA GLY A 301 -4.95 19.15 0.91
C GLY A 301 -5.87 19.52 -0.24
N THR A 302 -5.34 19.88 -1.40
CA THR A 302 -6.09 20.09 -2.65
C THR A 302 -5.65 19.11 -3.72
N PHE A 303 -6.58 18.63 -4.55
CA PHE A 303 -6.22 17.79 -5.69
C PHE A 303 -5.47 18.57 -6.76
N ARG A 304 -4.54 17.89 -7.44
CA ARG A 304 -3.77 18.49 -8.54
C ARG A 304 -4.69 18.93 -9.68
N ARG A 305 -4.31 20.01 -10.34
CA ARG A 305 -5.02 20.59 -11.49
C ARG A 305 -4.33 20.33 -12.82
N THR A 306 -3.10 19.79 -12.77
CA THR A 306 -2.24 19.53 -13.92
C THR A 306 -1.87 18.06 -13.99
N GLN A 307 -1.53 17.61 -15.20
CA GLN A 307 -1.05 16.24 -15.38
C GLN A 307 0.41 16.12 -14.94
N VAL A 308 0.75 15.00 -14.30
CA VAL A 308 2.09 14.69 -13.79
C VAL A 308 2.58 13.36 -14.36
N PHE A 309 3.90 13.12 -14.28
CA PHE A 309 4.53 11.90 -14.76
C PHE A 309 5.42 11.36 -13.65
N VAL A 310 5.23 10.08 -13.28
CA VAL A 310 5.86 9.49 -12.09
C VAL A 310 6.69 8.30 -12.53
N GLY A 311 7.95 8.56 -12.88
CA GLY A 311 8.81 7.54 -13.50
C GLY A 311 8.22 7.05 -14.81
N GLY A 312 7.90 5.76 -14.90
CA GLY A 312 7.23 5.14 -16.06
C GLY A 312 5.70 5.17 -16.03
N HIS A 313 5.09 5.64 -14.93
CA HIS A 313 3.64 5.67 -14.76
C HIS A 313 3.04 7.02 -15.16
N VAL A 314 1.90 6.98 -15.84
CA VAL A 314 1.07 8.14 -16.17
C VAL A 314 -0.22 8.03 -15.35
N PRO A 315 -0.37 8.81 -14.27
CA PRO A 315 -1.59 8.82 -13.48
C PRO A 315 -2.82 9.30 -14.28
N PRO A 316 -4.03 9.05 -13.76
CA PRO A 316 -5.28 9.56 -14.33
C PRO A 316 -5.25 11.05 -14.68
N PRO A 317 -6.04 11.55 -15.64
CA PRO A 317 -6.11 12.99 -15.89
C PRO A 317 -6.72 13.73 -14.66
N PRO A 318 -6.36 15.01 -14.43
CA PRO A 318 -6.86 15.79 -13.28
C PRO A 318 -8.40 15.81 -13.14
N SER A 319 -9.12 15.78 -14.26
CA SER A 319 -10.58 15.74 -14.31
C SER A 319 -11.20 14.49 -13.68
N GLU A 320 -10.45 13.39 -13.61
CA GLU A 320 -10.91 12.11 -13.05
C GLU A 320 -10.45 11.87 -11.62
N VAL A 321 -9.48 12.64 -11.12
CA VAL A 321 -8.85 12.41 -9.80
C VAL A 321 -9.91 12.35 -8.68
N SER A 322 -10.80 13.34 -8.62
CA SER A 322 -11.85 13.39 -7.60
C SER A 322 -12.74 12.14 -7.61
N LEU A 323 -13.12 11.66 -8.79
CA LEU A 323 -13.92 10.46 -8.95
C LEU A 323 -13.15 9.21 -8.51
N GLN A 324 -11.90 9.07 -8.90
CA GLN A 324 -11.08 7.90 -8.55
C GLN A 324 -10.75 7.84 -7.06
N VAL A 325 -10.51 8.99 -6.41
CA VAL A 325 -10.35 9.03 -4.95
C VAL A 325 -11.66 8.67 -4.24
N ALA A 326 -12.81 9.11 -4.75
CA ALA A 326 -14.11 8.69 -4.22
C ALA A 326 -14.33 7.18 -4.37
N GLN A 327 -13.94 6.59 -5.51
CA GLN A 327 -13.98 5.14 -5.73
C GLN A 327 -13.03 4.38 -4.79
N LEU A 328 -11.82 4.91 -4.55
CA LEU A 328 -10.90 4.37 -3.55
C LEU A 328 -11.55 4.37 -2.17
N VAL A 329 -12.11 5.49 -1.73
CA VAL A 329 -12.80 5.58 -0.43
C VAL A 329 -13.99 4.64 -0.38
N ASN A 330 -14.77 4.49 -1.44
CA ASN A 330 -15.84 3.49 -1.50
C ASN A 330 -15.32 2.06 -1.34
N TRP A 331 -14.20 1.72 -1.99
CA TRP A 331 -13.56 0.43 -1.82
C TRP A 331 -13.03 0.23 -0.40
N LEU A 332 -12.40 1.24 0.23
CA LEU A 332 -11.94 1.16 1.63
C LEU A 332 -13.09 0.87 2.62
N ARG A 333 -14.33 1.16 2.24
CA ARG A 333 -15.53 0.93 3.05
C ARG A 333 -16.30 -0.33 2.65
N SER A 334 -15.91 -1.01 1.58
CA SER A 334 -16.63 -2.19 1.09
C SER A 334 -16.39 -3.41 1.98
N ASP A 335 -17.39 -4.28 2.06
CA ASP A 335 -17.25 -5.55 2.79
C ASP A 335 -16.13 -6.42 2.21
N GLU A 336 -15.95 -6.40 0.89
CA GLU A 336 -14.86 -7.09 0.21
C GLU A 336 -13.49 -6.66 0.75
N ALA A 337 -13.22 -5.35 0.81
CA ALA A 337 -11.95 -4.85 1.31
C ALA A 337 -11.77 -5.14 2.82
N LEU A 338 -12.84 -5.05 3.60
CA LEU A 338 -12.82 -5.29 5.04
C LEU A 338 -12.65 -6.77 5.42
N GLN A 339 -12.90 -7.70 4.49
CA GLN A 339 -12.64 -9.14 4.62
C GLN A 339 -11.20 -9.53 4.27
N LEU A 340 -10.44 -8.66 3.59
CA LEU A 340 -9.03 -8.90 3.31
C LEU A 340 -8.23 -8.94 4.62
N HIS A 341 -7.13 -9.70 4.59
CA HIS A 341 -6.15 -9.65 5.66
C HIS A 341 -5.63 -8.21 5.83
N PRO A 342 -5.48 -7.66 7.06
CA PRO A 342 -5.14 -6.24 7.27
C PRO A 342 -3.88 -5.77 6.54
N ILE A 343 -2.85 -6.63 6.44
CA ILE A 343 -1.62 -6.34 5.67
C ILE A 343 -1.91 -6.19 4.18
N ARG A 344 -2.71 -7.11 3.59
CA ARG A 344 -3.10 -7.03 2.17
C ARG A 344 -3.98 -5.81 1.92
N TYR A 345 -4.92 -5.54 2.83
CA TYR A 345 -5.79 -4.37 2.78
C TYR A 345 -4.97 -3.06 2.79
N ALA A 346 -4.03 -2.91 3.72
CA ALA A 346 -3.17 -1.74 3.83
C ALA A 346 -2.25 -1.57 2.62
N ALA A 347 -1.65 -2.66 2.12
CA ALA A 347 -0.79 -2.65 0.93
C ALA A 347 -1.56 -2.24 -0.34
N LEU A 348 -2.78 -2.74 -0.52
CA LEU A 348 -3.64 -2.37 -1.65
C LEU A 348 -4.14 -0.92 -1.54
N ALA A 349 -4.51 -0.45 -0.35
CA ALA A 349 -4.89 0.94 -0.12
C ALA A 349 -3.74 1.90 -0.46
N HIS A 350 -2.54 1.56 0.00
CA HIS A 350 -1.30 2.27 -0.32
C HIS A 350 -1.05 2.29 -1.83
N TYR A 351 -1.11 1.13 -2.50
CA TYR A 351 -0.93 1.01 -3.94
C TYR A 351 -1.92 1.87 -4.72
N LYS A 352 -3.22 1.74 -4.42
CA LYS A 352 -4.28 2.47 -5.12
C LYS A 352 -4.12 3.99 -4.99
N LEU A 353 -3.75 4.51 -3.83
CA LEU A 353 -3.56 5.95 -3.65
C LEU A 353 -2.34 6.48 -4.43
N VAL A 354 -1.22 5.74 -4.40
CA VAL A 354 -0.02 6.08 -5.20
C VAL A 354 -0.31 6.03 -6.70
N TYR A 355 -1.10 5.04 -7.15
CA TYR A 355 -1.49 4.89 -8.55
C TYR A 355 -2.36 6.06 -9.04
N ILE A 356 -3.37 6.46 -8.27
CA ILE A 356 -4.25 7.61 -8.59
C ILE A 356 -3.44 8.91 -8.60
N HIS A 357 -2.45 9.02 -7.70
CA HIS A 357 -1.56 10.16 -7.56
C HIS A 357 -2.31 11.50 -7.48
N PRO A 358 -3.20 11.69 -6.48
CA PRO A 358 -4.18 12.78 -6.50
C PRO A 358 -3.62 14.17 -6.23
N PHE A 359 -2.40 14.26 -5.69
CA PHE A 359 -1.77 15.53 -5.29
C PHE A 359 -0.59 15.90 -6.19
N THR A 360 -0.15 17.16 -6.16
CA THR A 360 1.03 17.64 -6.90
C THR A 360 2.32 17.02 -6.34
N ASP A 361 2.47 16.98 -5.02
CA ASP A 361 3.51 16.30 -4.25
C ASP A 361 2.89 15.68 -2.98
N GLY A 362 3.66 14.97 -2.16
CA GLY A 362 3.19 14.40 -0.88
C GLY A 362 2.43 13.08 -1.01
N ASN A 363 2.25 12.55 -2.23
CA ASN A 363 1.51 11.31 -2.50
C ASN A 363 2.11 10.09 -1.78
N GLY A 364 3.43 9.90 -1.86
CA GLY A 364 4.11 8.78 -1.21
C GLY A 364 3.98 8.81 0.31
N ARG A 365 4.26 9.98 0.92
CA ARG A 365 4.13 10.21 2.37
C ARG A 365 2.70 9.99 2.86
N THR A 366 1.72 10.55 2.15
CA THR A 366 0.29 10.38 2.49
C THR A 366 -0.16 8.93 2.36
N SER A 367 0.31 8.20 1.35
CA SER A 367 -0.01 6.78 1.15
C SER A 367 0.57 5.90 2.25
N ARG A 368 1.81 6.14 2.69
CA ARG A 368 2.42 5.42 3.83
C ARG A 368 1.70 5.72 5.14
N LEU A 369 1.21 6.94 5.34
CA LEU A 369 0.35 7.28 6.48
C LEU A 369 -0.99 6.54 6.42
N LEU A 370 -1.64 6.48 5.25
CA LEU A 370 -2.89 5.74 5.08
C LEU A 370 -2.71 4.24 5.35
N MET A 371 -1.62 3.65 4.86
CA MET A 371 -1.22 2.27 5.15
C MET A 371 -1.11 2.04 6.66
N ASN A 372 -0.39 2.93 7.37
CA ASN A 372 -0.20 2.82 8.81
C ASN A 372 -1.47 3.06 9.60
N LEU A 373 -2.36 3.95 9.17
CA LEU A 373 -3.68 4.13 9.78
C LEU A 373 -4.46 2.80 9.76
N ILE A 374 -4.53 2.15 8.59
CA ILE A 374 -5.24 0.87 8.43
C ILE A 374 -4.63 -0.21 9.32
N LEU A 375 -3.31 -0.34 9.34
CA LEU A 375 -2.59 -1.32 10.15
C LEU A 375 -2.80 -1.07 11.66
N MET A 376 -2.70 0.18 12.09
CA MET A 376 -2.89 0.57 13.49
C MET A 376 -4.32 0.36 13.96
N GLN A 377 -5.31 0.64 13.11
CA GLN A 377 -6.71 0.30 13.42
C GLN A 377 -6.92 -1.22 13.55
N ALA A 378 -6.10 -2.05 12.91
CA ALA A 378 -6.12 -3.50 13.05
C ALA A 378 -5.20 -4.03 14.18
N GLY A 379 -4.64 -3.14 15.01
CA GLY A 379 -3.81 -3.51 16.16
C GLY A 379 -2.34 -3.82 15.83
N TYR A 380 -1.87 -3.52 14.61
CA TYR A 380 -0.46 -3.61 14.26
C TYR A 380 0.29 -2.36 14.70
N ALA A 381 1.58 -2.52 14.97
CA ALA A 381 2.48 -1.37 15.10
C ALA A 381 2.61 -0.65 13.75
N PRO A 382 2.87 0.67 13.74
CA PRO A 382 3.16 1.40 12.50
C PRO A 382 4.38 0.78 11.80
N VAL A 383 4.24 0.54 10.51
CA VAL A 383 5.30 -0.01 9.66
C VAL A 383 6.23 1.10 9.21
N ILE A 384 7.52 0.79 9.19
CA ILE A 384 8.59 1.67 8.73
C ILE A 384 9.21 0.99 7.53
N ILE A 385 9.17 1.65 6.37
CA ILE A 385 9.87 1.21 5.17
C ILE A 385 11.23 1.89 5.19
N PRO A 386 12.34 1.15 5.36
CA PRO A 386 13.66 1.77 5.44
C PRO A 386 14.03 2.46 4.12
N LYS A 387 14.63 3.66 4.20
CA LYS A 387 15.06 4.40 3.01
C LYS A 387 16.13 3.67 2.19
N GLN A 388 16.86 2.74 2.81
CA GLN A 388 17.82 1.84 2.16
C GLN A 388 17.12 0.88 1.18
N GLU A 389 15.85 0.55 1.43
CA GLU A 389 15.02 -0.30 0.56
C GLU A 389 14.24 0.51 -0.48
N ARG A 390 14.58 1.79 -0.69
CA ARG A 390 13.89 2.68 -1.65
C ARG A 390 13.75 2.06 -3.04
N GLN A 391 14.81 1.43 -3.55
CA GLN A 391 14.78 0.80 -4.87
C GLN A 391 13.78 -0.36 -4.90
N ARG A 392 13.90 -1.30 -3.96
CA ARG A 392 12.98 -2.44 -3.81
C ARG A 392 11.52 -2.00 -3.65
N TYR A 393 11.29 -0.91 -2.91
CA TYR A 393 9.97 -0.32 -2.73
C TYR A 393 9.39 0.19 -4.06
N PHE A 394 10.18 0.88 -4.89
CA PHE A 394 9.73 1.33 -6.22
C PHE A 394 9.58 0.19 -7.22
N ASP A 395 10.47 -0.80 -7.21
CA ASP A 395 10.40 -1.98 -8.07
C ASP A 395 9.08 -2.73 -7.82
N ALA A 396 8.67 -2.87 -6.56
CA ALA A 396 7.40 -3.50 -6.19
C ALA A 396 6.16 -2.79 -6.77
N PHE A 397 6.22 -1.49 -7.12
CA PHE A 397 5.13 -0.81 -7.81
C PHE A 397 5.11 -1.08 -9.30
N GLN A 398 6.28 -1.14 -9.93
CA GLN A 398 6.40 -1.36 -11.37
C GLN A 398 5.90 -2.76 -11.77
N GLU A 399 5.96 -3.72 -10.84
CA GLU A 399 5.53 -5.10 -11.05
C GLU A 399 4.01 -5.34 -10.94
N VAL A 400 3.25 -4.36 -10.45
CA VAL A 400 1.78 -4.46 -10.34
C VAL A 400 1.09 -4.02 -11.65
N HIS A 401 1.82 -3.33 -12.53
CA HIS A 401 1.38 -2.96 -13.89
C HIS A 401 1.62 -4.08 -14.87
#